data_AF-A0A7C7QEM1-F1
#
_entry.id   AF-A0A7C7QEM1-F1
#
_cell.length_a   1.000
_cell.length_b   1.000
_cell.length_c   1.000
_cell.angle_alpha   90.00
_cell.angle_beta   90.00
_cell.angle_gamma   90.00
#
_symmetry.space_group_name_H-M   'P 1'
#
loop_
_entity.id
_entity.type
_entity.pdbx_description
1 polymer ?
#
loop_
_entity_poly.entity_id
_entity_poly.type
_entity_poly.pdbx_seq_one_letter_code
_entity_poly.pdbx_strand_id
1 'polypeptide(L)'
;MNSFLRPPRILVSAALLGMTLGAHAADGTPGTTSTGTMALSVIVPNIIVIRDVADPAPATFDGVTDVDFTDSVCVGTNGAAGYSITATSANGTGGAFQLTDGTNTVNYNVAWANSSGATSGTAFGTSGATQNYGAGPVSNIACAATNATAVITVPAANLQAVPAATYTDTLSLTVAPL
;
A
#
# COMPACT_ATOMS: atom_id res chain seq x y z
N MET A 1 -47.75 70.52 -6.27
CA MET A 1 -48.24 69.80 -5.07
C MET A 1 -48.63 68.40 -5.54
N ASN A 2 -48.02 67.27 -5.18
CA ASN A 2 -47.03 66.91 -4.17
C ASN A 2 -46.14 65.79 -4.73
N SER A 3 -44.86 65.91 -4.45
CA SER A 3 -43.83 64.87 -4.50
C SER A 3 -44.15 63.71 -3.56
N PHE A 4 -43.95 62.46 -3.99
CA PHE A 4 -43.53 61.38 -3.09
C PHE A 4 -42.62 60.37 -3.83
N LEU A 5 -41.34 60.43 -3.46
CA LEU A 5 -40.28 59.47 -3.75
C LEU A 5 -40.58 58.13 -3.03
N ARG A 6 -40.32 57.00 -3.68
CA ARG A 6 -40.12 55.69 -3.00
C ARG A 6 -38.76 55.10 -3.41
N PRO A 7 -37.96 54.60 -2.46
CA PRO A 7 -36.60 54.10 -2.72
C PRO A 7 -36.59 52.65 -3.24
N PRO A 8 -35.47 52.18 -3.81
CA PRO A 8 -35.34 50.81 -4.30
C PRO A 8 -35.11 49.84 -3.13
N ARG A 9 -35.81 48.70 -3.16
CA ARG A 9 -35.61 47.58 -2.22
C ARG A 9 -34.36 46.80 -2.64
N ILE A 10 -33.27 46.97 -1.90
CA ILE A 10 -32.08 46.13 -2.01
C ILE A 10 -32.34 44.85 -1.21
N LEU A 11 -32.45 43.71 -1.91
CA LEU A 11 -32.47 42.36 -1.34
C LEU A 11 -31.02 41.96 -1.06
N VAL A 12 -30.62 41.94 0.22
CA VAL A 12 -29.36 41.32 0.66
C VAL A 12 -29.67 39.85 0.99
N SER A 13 -29.32 38.95 0.07
CA SER A 13 -29.33 37.50 0.33
C SER A 13 -28.06 37.12 1.10
N ALA A 14 -28.18 36.94 2.41
CA ALA A 14 -27.12 36.34 3.22
C ALA A 14 -27.15 34.82 3.04
N ALA A 15 -26.17 34.28 2.31
CA ALA A 15 -25.94 32.84 2.22
C ALA A 15 -25.37 32.34 3.57
N LEU A 16 -26.20 31.66 4.37
CA LEU A 16 -25.72 30.89 5.52
C LEU A 16 -24.90 29.69 5.01
N LEU A 17 -23.58 29.76 5.11
CA LEU A 17 -22.74 28.57 5.05
C LEU A 17 -23.04 27.71 6.28
N GLY A 18 -23.59 26.52 6.07
CA GLY A 18 -23.81 25.53 7.12
C GLY A 18 -22.49 25.02 7.68
N MET A 19 -22.02 25.63 8.76
CA MET A 19 -21.05 25.01 9.66
C MET A 19 -21.77 23.94 10.47
N THR A 20 -21.35 22.68 10.32
CA THR A 20 -21.81 21.60 11.19
C THR A 20 -21.32 21.86 12.60
N LEU A 21 -22.18 22.42 13.45
CA LEU A 21 -21.91 22.55 14.89
C LEU A 21 -21.69 21.14 15.45
N GLY A 22 -20.46 20.84 15.88
CA GLY A 22 -20.24 19.65 16.71
C GLY A 22 -21.11 19.75 17.96
N ALA A 23 -21.65 18.63 18.42
CA ALA A 23 -22.40 18.59 19.68
C ALA A 23 -21.51 19.14 20.81
N HIS A 24 -21.96 20.19 21.49
CA HIS A 24 -21.22 20.80 22.59
C HIS A 24 -21.54 20.07 23.90
N ALA A 25 -20.56 20.01 24.82
CA ALA A 25 -20.81 19.53 26.16
C ALA A 25 -21.84 20.44 26.86
N ALA A 26 -22.75 19.85 27.63
CA ALA A 26 -23.77 20.56 28.37
C ALA A 26 -23.85 20.01 29.80
N ASP A 27 -23.83 20.91 30.77
CA ASP A 27 -24.02 20.54 32.18
C ASP A 27 -25.50 20.20 32.44
N GLY A 28 -25.72 19.32 33.42
CA GLY A 28 -27.07 19.06 33.93
C GLY A 28 -27.57 20.22 34.79
N THR A 29 -28.89 20.41 34.84
CA THR A 29 -29.52 21.42 35.71
C THR A 29 -29.84 20.84 37.10
N PRO A 30 -29.88 21.64 38.18
CA PRO A 30 -30.30 21.17 39.50
C PRO A 30 -31.74 20.62 39.50
N GLY A 31 -31.95 19.45 40.10
CA GLY A 31 -33.24 18.77 40.19
C GLY A 31 -33.10 17.43 40.93
N THR A 32 -34.18 16.67 41.08
CA THR A 32 -34.11 15.32 41.69
C THR A 32 -33.37 14.30 40.82
N THR A 33 -33.21 14.59 39.52
CA THR A 33 -32.34 13.90 38.56
C THR A 33 -31.66 14.97 37.70
N SER A 34 -30.38 14.80 37.40
CA SER A 34 -29.59 15.73 36.58
C SER A 34 -28.67 14.96 35.64
N THR A 35 -28.66 15.33 34.35
CA THR A 35 -27.88 14.67 33.31
C THR A 35 -27.08 15.72 32.55
N GLY A 36 -25.76 15.56 32.52
CA GLY A 36 -24.87 16.28 31.60
C GLY A 36 -24.50 15.42 30.40
N THR A 37 -24.06 16.07 29.32
CA THR A 37 -23.61 15.42 28.09
C THR A 37 -22.22 15.93 27.70
N MET A 38 -21.44 15.07 27.06
CA MET A 38 -20.17 15.44 26.40
C MET A 38 -20.06 14.72 25.07
N ALA A 39 -19.41 15.36 24.09
CA ALA A 39 -19.11 14.72 22.82
C ALA A 39 -17.76 14.01 22.89
N LEU A 40 -17.73 12.77 22.38
CA LEU A 40 -16.52 11.97 22.23
C LEU A 40 -16.24 11.78 20.74
N SER A 41 -15.00 11.99 20.32
CA SER A 41 -14.55 11.76 18.94
C SER A 41 -13.29 10.92 18.91
N VAL A 42 -13.27 9.90 18.05
CA VAL A 42 -12.12 9.03 17.80
C VAL A 42 -11.90 8.95 16.29
N ILE A 43 -10.64 9.07 15.85
CA ILE A 43 -10.26 8.90 14.44
C ILE A 43 -9.54 7.56 14.32
N VAL A 44 -10.01 6.71 13.41
CA VAL A 44 -9.36 5.45 13.06
C VAL A 44 -8.86 5.56 11.62
N PRO A 45 -7.55 5.74 11.38
CA PRO A 45 -7.00 5.79 10.02
C PRO A 45 -6.97 4.39 9.39
N ASN A 46 -6.88 4.33 8.06
CA ASN A 46 -6.52 3.09 7.37
C ASN A 46 -5.04 2.79 7.62
N ILE A 47 -4.79 1.62 8.20
CA ILE A 47 -3.46 1.09 8.49
C ILE A 47 -3.26 -0.15 7.62
N ILE A 48 -2.04 -0.34 7.14
CA ILE A 48 -1.60 -1.54 6.42
C ILE A 48 -0.26 -2.02 6.96
N VAL A 49 -0.01 -3.32 6.86
CA VAL A 49 1.26 -3.95 7.20
C VAL A 49 1.58 -5.05 6.20
N ILE A 50 2.87 -5.25 5.92
CA ILE A 50 3.40 -6.47 5.32
C ILE A 50 4.24 -7.20 6.37
N ARG A 51 4.01 -8.50 6.56
CA ARG A 51 4.70 -9.36 7.54
C ARG A 51 5.17 -10.65 6.89
N ASP A 52 6.04 -11.35 7.61
CA ASP A 52 6.66 -12.61 7.20
C ASP A 52 7.54 -12.49 5.95
N VAL A 53 8.08 -11.29 5.70
CA VAL A 53 9.10 -11.09 4.66
C VAL A 53 10.39 -11.76 5.12
N ALA A 54 10.90 -12.71 4.33
CA ALA A 54 12.08 -13.48 4.66
C ALA A 54 13.11 -13.45 3.51
N ASP A 55 14.39 -13.50 3.88
CA ASP A 55 15.46 -13.64 2.90
C ASP A 55 15.46 -15.08 2.35
N PRO A 56 15.38 -15.28 1.03
CA PRO A 56 15.51 -16.61 0.45
C PRO A 56 16.92 -17.15 0.69
N ALA A 57 17.03 -18.48 0.83
CA ALA A 57 18.33 -19.13 0.90
C ALA A 57 19.13 -18.86 -0.38
N PRO A 58 20.46 -18.64 -0.31
CA PRO A 58 21.29 -18.51 -1.49
C PRO A 58 21.16 -19.75 -2.40
N ALA A 59 20.98 -19.51 -3.70
CA ALA A 59 20.89 -20.57 -4.71
C ALA A 59 22.17 -20.61 -5.56
N THR A 60 22.54 -21.81 -6.03
CA THR A 60 23.63 -22.01 -6.99
C THR A 60 23.04 -22.30 -8.35
N PHE A 61 23.43 -21.52 -9.36
CA PHE A 61 23.04 -21.79 -10.75
C PHE A 61 23.69 -23.07 -11.26
N ASP A 62 22.90 -23.97 -11.85
CA ASP A 62 23.36 -25.26 -12.37
C ASP A 62 23.92 -25.19 -13.80
N GLY A 63 23.87 -24.01 -14.43
CA GLY A 63 24.30 -23.77 -15.79
C GLY A 63 23.18 -23.81 -16.83
N VAL A 64 21.96 -24.24 -16.48
CA VAL A 64 20.88 -24.51 -17.44
C VAL A 64 19.48 -24.08 -17.00
N THR A 65 19.13 -24.14 -15.72
CA THR A 65 17.78 -23.84 -15.23
C THR A 65 17.67 -22.44 -14.62
N ASP A 66 16.51 -21.82 -14.78
CA ASP A 66 16.20 -20.55 -14.12
C ASP A 66 16.34 -20.72 -12.59
N VAL A 67 16.78 -19.65 -11.93
CA VAL A 67 16.84 -19.62 -10.47
C VAL A 67 15.59 -18.91 -9.96
N ASP A 68 14.72 -19.66 -9.32
CA ASP A 68 13.46 -19.15 -8.76
C ASP A 68 13.52 -19.01 -7.24
N PHE A 69 12.95 -17.92 -6.73
CA PHE A 69 12.69 -17.68 -5.33
C PHE A 69 11.22 -17.32 -5.11
N THR A 70 10.65 -17.84 -4.03
CA THR A 70 9.28 -17.50 -3.61
C THR A 70 9.27 -17.17 -2.13
N ASP A 71 8.59 -16.09 -1.77
CA ASP A 71 8.37 -15.71 -0.37
C ASP A 71 6.90 -15.46 -0.10
N SER A 72 6.30 -16.27 0.77
CA SER A 72 4.90 -16.15 1.16
C SER A 72 4.78 -15.21 2.34
N VAL A 73 4.02 -14.14 2.16
CA VAL A 73 3.93 -13.01 3.10
C VAL A 73 2.48 -12.76 3.51
N CYS A 74 2.29 -12.00 4.58
CA CYS A 74 0.97 -11.51 4.97
C CYS A 74 0.84 -10.01 4.73
N VAL A 75 -0.16 -9.62 3.93
CA VAL A 75 -0.63 -8.22 3.83
C VAL A 75 -1.87 -8.05 4.69
N GLY A 76 -1.78 -7.25 5.74
CA GLY A 76 -2.84 -7.02 6.71
C GLY A 76 -3.32 -5.57 6.72
N THR A 77 -4.63 -5.34 6.94
CA THR A 77 -5.22 -4.01 7.12
C THR A 77 -6.24 -3.97 8.26
N ASN A 78 -6.57 -2.79 8.79
CA ASN A 78 -7.63 -2.59 9.78
C ASN A 78 -8.98 -2.18 9.19
N GLY A 79 -9.11 -2.08 7.87
CA GLY A 79 -10.39 -1.69 7.26
C GLY A 79 -10.40 -1.46 5.74
N ALA A 80 -9.25 -1.49 5.05
CA ALA A 80 -9.25 -1.37 3.59
C ALA A 80 -9.75 -2.67 2.92
N ALA A 81 -10.45 -2.53 1.79
CA ALA A 81 -10.91 -3.68 1.00
C ALA A 81 -9.79 -4.29 0.13
N GLY A 82 -8.72 -3.55 -0.07
CA GLY A 82 -7.62 -3.90 -0.96
C GLY A 82 -6.35 -3.13 -0.66
N TYR A 83 -5.31 -3.42 -1.44
CA TYR A 83 -4.00 -2.79 -1.31
C TYR A 83 -3.35 -2.59 -2.67
N SER A 84 -2.46 -1.61 -2.75
CA SER A 84 -1.46 -1.51 -3.80
C SER A 84 -0.14 -2.07 -3.32
N ILE A 85 0.64 -2.68 -4.21
CA ILE A 85 2.00 -3.14 -3.97
C ILE A 85 2.94 -2.52 -4.99
N THR A 86 4.09 -2.05 -4.55
CA THR A 86 5.18 -1.55 -5.38
C THR A 86 6.44 -2.35 -5.07
N ALA A 87 7.13 -2.83 -6.11
CA ALA A 87 8.38 -3.57 -5.98
C ALA A 87 9.55 -2.76 -6.53
N THR A 88 10.60 -2.56 -5.73
CA THR A 88 11.76 -1.72 -6.08
C THR A 88 13.07 -2.47 -5.84
N SER A 89 13.94 -2.49 -6.84
CA SER A 89 15.30 -3.05 -6.76
C SER A 89 16.25 -1.96 -6.29
N ALA A 90 17.12 -2.26 -5.32
CA ALA A 90 18.15 -1.33 -4.86
C ALA A 90 19.20 -1.06 -5.94
N ASN A 91 19.48 -2.05 -6.79
CA ASN A 91 20.43 -1.97 -7.90
C ASN A 91 19.76 -1.68 -9.26
N GLY A 92 18.45 -1.42 -9.26
CA GLY A 92 17.69 -1.20 -10.49
C GLY A 92 18.09 0.07 -11.23
N THR A 93 18.41 -0.03 -12.53
CA THR A 93 18.69 1.11 -13.40
C THR A 93 17.75 1.08 -14.60
N GLY A 94 17.28 2.25 -15.05
CA GLY A 94 16.34 2.34 -16.18
C GLY A 94 15.01 1.59 -15.99
N GLY A 95 14.62 1.30 -14.75
CA GLY A 95 13.42 0.51 -14.43
C GLY A 95 13.63 -1.00 -14.48
N ALA A 96 14.85 -1.51 -14.65
CA ALA A 96 15.13 -2.94 -14.52
C ALA A 96 15.23 -3.38 -13.05
N PHE A 97 14.96 -4.66 -12.79
CA PHE A 97 15.33 -5.33 -11.55
C PHE A 97 16.68 -6.03 -11.78
N GLN A 98 17.70 -5.73 -10.96
CA GLN A 98 19.07 -6.17 -11.22
C GLN A 98 19.76 -6.72 -9.97
N LEU A 99 20.44 -7.85 -10.12
CA LEU A 99 21.48 -8.29 -9.19
C LEU A 99 22.83 -7.72 -9.66
N THR A 100 23.78 -7.49 -8.75
CA THR A 100 25.14 -7.04 -9.11
C THR A 100 26.23 -7.72 -8.27
N ASP A 101 27.41 -7.92 -8.87
CA ASP A 101 28.66 -8.27 -8.16
C ASP A 101 29.54 -7.02 -7.90
N GLY A 102 29.01 -5.82 -8.21
CA GLY A 102 29.71 -4.53 -8.17
C GLY A 102 30.32 -4.09 -9.51
N THR A 103 30.42 -4.98 -10.50
CA THR A 103 30.97 -4.70 -11.85
C THR A 103 30.00 -5.09 -12.96
N ASN A 104 29.43 -6.28 -12.86
CA ASN A 104 28.49 -6.89 -13.78
C ASN A 104 27.08 -6.87 -13.17
N THR A 105 26.05 -6.94 -14.01
CA THR A 105 24.65 -6.95 -13.59
C THR A 105 23.89 -8.09 -14.25
N VAL A 106 22.95 -8.69 -13.51
CA VAL A 106 22.05 -9.74 -13.99
C VAL A 106 20.61 -9.30 -13.79
N ASN A 107 19.85 -9.20 -14.88
CA ASN A 107 18.43 -8.87 -14.80
C ASN A 107 17.62 -10.04 -14.23
N TYR A 108 16.66 -9.72 -13.38
CA TYR A 108 15.67 -10.68 -12.88
C TYR A 108 14.24 -10.14 -13.05
N ASN A 109 13.26 -10.99 -12.83
CA ASN A 109 11.84 -10.67 -12.94
C ASN A 109 11.19 -10.79 -11.57
N VAL A 110 10.27 -9.86 -11.27
CA VAL A 110 9.44 -9.90 -10.06
C VAL A 110 7.98 -9.99 -10.47
N ALA A 111 7.28 -10.92 -9.84
CA ALA A 111 5.85 -11.07 -9.94
C ALA A 111 5.21 -11.15 -8.55
N TRP A 112 3.93 -10.80 -8.48
CA TRP A 112 3.15 -10.83 -7.25
C TRP A 112 1.90 -11.69 -7.41
N ALA A 113 1.63 -12.52 -6.42
CA ALA A 113 0.43 -13.32 -6.36
C ALA A 113 -0.36 -13.00 -5.09
N ASN A 114 -1.67 -12.86 -5.23
CA ASN A 114 -2.57 -12.62 -4.10
C ASN A 114 -3.10 -13.93 -3.51
N SER A 115 -2.16 -14.86 -3.30
CA SER A 115 -2.38 -16.17 -2.70
C SER A 115 -1.06 -16.65 -2.11
N SER A 116 -1.12 -17.28 -0.93
CA SER A 116 0.04 -17.90 -0.29
C SER A 116 0.49 -19.16 -1.06
N GLY A 117 1.80 -19.42 -1.07
CA GLY A 117 2.41 -20.59 -1.72
C GLY A 117 2.37 -20.59 -3.24
N ALA A 118 2.13 -19.44 -3.88
CA ALA A 118 2.07 -19.37 -5.34
C ALA A 118 3.47 -19.40 -5.96
N THR A 119 3.63 -20.15 -7.05
CA THR A 119 4.88 -20.21 -7.82
C THR A 119 4.88 -19.31 -9.06
N SER A 120 3.80 -18.57 -9.29
CA SER A 120 3.66 -17.61 -10.37
C SER A 120 2.70 -16.49 -9.96
N GLY A 121 2.75 -15.36 -10.67
CA GLY A 121 1.93 -14.20 -10.34
C GLY A 121 1.87 -13.18 -11.49
N THR A 122 1.38 -11.99 -11.17
CA THR A 122 1.35 -10.85 -12.09
C THR A 122 2.70 -10.13 -12.09
N ALA A 123 3.38 -10.08 -13.22
CA ALA A 123 4.69 -9.44 -13.34
C ALA A 123 4.62 -7.91 -13.18
N PHE A 124 5.56 -7.31 -12.45
CA PHE A 124 5.67 -5.84 -12.31
C PHE A 124 6.12 -5.13 -13.59
N GLY A 125 6.83 -5.84 -14.49
CA GLY A 125 7.38 -5.30 -15.72
C GLY A 125 8.61 -4.42 -15.48
N THR A 126 8.51 -3.41 -14.61
CA THR A 126 9.59 -2.50 -14.24
C THR A 126 9.68 -2.27 -12.74
N SER A 127 10.89 -2.02 -12.25
CA SER A 127 11.15 -1.58 -10.90
C SER A 127 10.46 -0.24 -10.61
N GLY A 128 9.82 -0.15 -9.45
CA GLY A 128 9.00 1.00 -9.06
C GLY A 128 7.58 1.01 -9.63
N ALA A 129 7.19 0.01 -10.44
CA ALA A 129 5.80 -0.12 -10.88
C ALA A 129 4.89 -0.52 -9.71
N THR A 130 3.68 0.03 -9.71
CA THR A 130 2.65 -0.28 -8.71
C THR A 130 1.55 -1.13 -9.33
N GLN A 131 1.13 -2.18 -8.62
CA GLN A 131 -0.04 -2.99 -8.95
C GLN A 131 -1.12 -2.80 -7.89
N ASN A 132 -2.38 -2.83 -8.29
CA ASN A 132 -3.53 -2.61 -7.41
C ASN A 132 -4.38 -3.88 -7.27
N TYR A 133 -4.73 -4.22 -6.04
CA TYR A 133 -5.55 -5.39 -5.69
C TYR A 133 -6.74 -4.95 -4.83
N GLY A 134 -7.85 -4.58 -5.48
CA GLY A 134 -9.01 -3.94 -4.83
C GLY A 134 -9.88 -4.84 -3.95
N ALA A 135 -9.92 -6.16 -4.21
CA ALA A 135 -10.63 -7.17 -3.40
C ALA A 135 -9.71 -8.34 -3.07
N GLY A 136 -8.44 -8.04 -2.81
CA GLY A 136 -7.45 -9.06 -2.48
C GLY A 136 -7.73 -9.70 -1.12
N PRO A 137 -7.27 -10.94 -0.87
CA PRO A 137 -7.20 -11.46 0.48
C PRO A 137 -6.29 -10.58 1.33
N VAL A 138 -6.89 -9.62 2.02
CA VAL A 138 -6.25 -8.87 3.10
C VAL A 138 -6.55 -9.57 4.42
N SER A 139 -5.53 -9.71 5.25
CA SER A 139 -5.69 -10.20 6.63
C SER A 139 -5.98 -9.03 7.57
N ASN A 140 -6.23 -9.30 8.84
CA ASN A 140 -6.17 -8.26 9.85
C ASN A 140 -4.70 -7.83 10.09
N ILE A 141 -4.49 -6.71 10.79
CA ILE A 141 -3.15 -6.19 11.13
C ILE A 141 -2.29 -7.19 11.93
N ALA A 142 -2.91 -8.13 12.65
CA ALA A 142 -2.18 -9.14 13.40
C ALA A 142 -1.53 -10.18 12.47
N CYS A 143 -2.04 -10.36 11.24
CA CYS A 143 -1.43 -11.21 10.23
C CYS A 143 -1.19 -12.64 10.72
N ALA A 144 -2.26 -13.36 11.06
CA ALA A 144 -2.17 -14.71 11.61
C ALA A 144 -1.74 -15.79 10.60
N ALA A 145 -1.79 -15.49 9.30
CA ALA A 145 -1.39 -16.38 8.21
C ALA A 145 -1.01 -15.56 6.97
N THR A 146 -0.16 -16.13 6.12
CA THR A 146 0.24 -15.56 4.83
C THR A 146 -0.91 -15.61 3.83
N ASN A 147 -0.98 -14.61 2.94
CA ASN A 147 -2.07 -14.43 1.98
C ASN A 147 -1.60 -13.95 0.60
N ALA A 148 -0.32 -13.66 0.45
CA ALA A 148 0.29 -13.26 -0.81
C ALA A 148 1.66 -13.92 -0.97
N THR A 149 2.19 -13.91 -2.19
CA THR A 149 3.52 -14.44 -2.50
C THR A 149 4.26 -13.52 -3.44
N ALA A 150 5.50 -13.17 -3.10
CA ALA A 150 6.46 -12.59 -4.03
C ALA A 150 7.14 -13.73 -4.79
N VAL A 151 7.19 -13.63 -6.12
CA VAL A 151 7.84 -14.60 -7.00
C VAL A 151 8.95 -13.89 -7.76
N ILE A 152 10.17 -14.37 -7.62
CA ILE A 152 11.37 -13.81 -8.23
C ILE A 152 11.98 -14.89 -9.12
N THR A 153 12.24 -14.55 -10.38
CA THR A 153 12.87 -15.46 -11.34
C THR A 153 14.10 -14.79 -11.92
N VAL A 154 15.25 -15.45 -11.86
CA VAL A 154 16.48 -15.04 -12.54
C VAL A 154 16.66 -15.95 -13.76
N PRO A 155 16.42 -15.44 -14.98
CA PRO A 155 16.49 -16.27 -16.19
C PRO A 155 17.88 -16.86 -16.40
N ALA A 156 17.96 -18.14 -16.74
CA ALA A 156 19.21 -18.87 -17.02
C ALA A 156 20.03 -18.18 -18.12
N ALA A 157 19.37 -17.66 -19.15
CA ALA A 157 20.02 -16.92 -20.23
C ALA A 157 20.79 -15.68 -19.73
N ASN A 158 20.27 -15.00 -18.70
CA ASN A 158 20.95 -13.84 -18.11
C ASN A 158 22.14 -14.29 -17.25
N LEU A 159 21.99 -15.41 -16.52
CA LEU A 159 23.05 -15.99 -15.69
C LEU A 159 24.21 -16.55 -16.54
N GLN A 160 23.92 -17.13 -17.72
CA GLN A 160 24.92 -17.61 -18.67
C GLN A 160 25.71 -16.49 -19.34
N ALA A 161 25.15 -15.28 -19.38
CA ALA A 161 25.76 -14.12 -20.05
C ALA A 161 26.81 -13.40 -19.17
N VAL A 162 26.97 -13.80 -17.91
CA VAL A 162 27.85 -13.12 -16.95
C VAL A 162 28.92 -14.05 -16.38
N PRO A 163 30.07 -13.51 -15.91
CA PRO A 163 31.10 -14.30 -15.25
C PRO A 163 30.61 -14.93 -13.93
N ALA A 164 31.24 -16.03 -13.53
CA ALA A 164 30.99 -16.65 -12.24
C ALA A 164 31.37 -15.71 -11.08
N ALA A 165 30.38 -15.29 -10.30
CA ALA A 165 30.51 -14.44 -9.13
C ALA A 165 29.26 -14.57 -8.25
N THR A 166 29.23 -13.87 -7.13
CA THR A 166 28.02 -13.73 -6.31
C THR A 166 27.34 -12.42 -6.67
N TYR A 167 26.11 -12.50 -7.16
CA TYR A 167 25.28 -11.35 -7.51
C TYR A 167 24.20 -11.16 -6.46
N THR A 168 24.05 -9.94 -5.94
CA THR A 168 23.06 -9.62 -4.89
C THR A 168 22.22 -8.41 -5.26
N ASP A 169 21.05 -8.30 -4.64
CA ASP A 169 20.19 -7.11 -4.64
C ASP A 169 19.36 -7.10 -3.35
N THR A 170 18.78 -5.95 -3.04
CA THR A 170 17.73 -5.83 -2.01
C THR A 170 16.43 -5.43 -2.69
N LEU A 171 15.47 -6.34 -2.72
CA LEU A 171 14.12 -6.08 -3.22
C LEU A 171 13.25 -5.48 -2.11
N SER A 172 12.77 -4.26 -2.32
CA SER A 172 11.84 -3.58 -1.41
C SER A 172 10.41 -3.76 -1.89
N LEU A 173 9.54 -4.24 -1.00
CA LEU A 173 8.10 -4.41 -1.22
C LEU A 173 7.34 -3.36 -0.39
N THR A 174 6.66 -2.42 -1.05
CA THR A 174 5.90 -1.35 -0.39
C THR A 174 4.41 -1.53 -0.61
N VAL A 175 3.66 -1.70 0.47
CA VAL A 175 2.19 -1.81 0.43
C VAL A 175 1.52 -0.52 0.89
N ALA A 176 0.39 -0.17 0.27
CA ALA A 176 -0.47 0.93 0.71
C ALA A 176 -1.95 0.51 0.65
N PRO A 177 -2.82 0.98 1.56
CA PRO A 177 -4.25 0.72 1.48
C PRO A 177 -4.86 1.42 0.25
N LEU A 178 -5.85 0.79 -0.38
CA LEU A 178 -6.68 1.38 -1.44
C LEU A 178 -7.96 2.02 -0.88
#